data_AF-A0A0R3M219-F1
#
_entry.id   AF-A0A0R3M219-F1
#
_cell.length_a   1.000
_cell.length_b   1.000
_cell.length_c   1.000
_cell.angle_alpha   90.00
_cell.angle_beta   90.00
_cell.angle_gamma   90.00
#
_symmetry.space_group_name_H-M   'P 1'
#
loop_
_entity.id
_entity.type
_entity.pdbx_description
1 polymer ?
#
loop_
_entity_poly.entity_id
_entity_poly.type
_entity_poly.pdbx_seq_one_letter_code
_entity_poly.pdbx_strand_id
1 'polypeptide(L)'
;MKQTGRVARVLAALGLTLGLAGCKERPPGVYDVSVSEAYRRLLADKLVDMVYAKQCGILVHVTPAGMLDRQVTWKVHSSGREVVQFTALLSAVGEKQTKVEIRVPPAPGGGEMYDGSQFYKRPAFNQPLRPAVQEQVAAILEGRKFDVQRVGPGKDKVCSVQRGGLEMGRPFRVDD
;
A
#
# COMPACT_ATOMS: atom_id res chain seq x y z
N MET A 1 22.80 -25.76 -73.01
CA MET A 1 22.25 -26.42 -71.80
C MET A 1 22.29 -25.43 -70.64
N LYS A 2 21.13 -25.24 -69.97
CA LYS A 2 20.88 -24.57 -68.67
C LYS A 2 21.21 -23.05 -68.55
N GLN A 3 20.21 -22.16 -68.65
CA GLN A 3 19.30 -21.63 -67.59
C GLN A 3 19.92 -20.43 -66.82
N THR A 4 19.46 -19.20 -67.12
CA THR A 4 18.62 -18.29 -66.28
C THR A 4 19.34 -17.68 -65.07
N GLY A 5 19.27 -16.38 -64.76
CA GLY A 5 18.31 -15.36 -65.13
C GLY A 5 18.67 -13.99 -64.50
N ARG A 6 17.79 -13.02 -64.74
CA ARG A 6 17.97 -11.57 -64.62
C ARG A 6 18.00 -11.02 -63.20
N VAL A 7 18.82 -9.97 -63.04
CA VAL A 7 18.63 -8.70 -62.31
C VAL A 7 17.29 -8.49 -61.59
N ALA A 8 17.34 -8.19 -60.29
CA ALA A 8 16.46 -7.22 -59.63
C ALA A 8 17.08 -6.72 -58.30
N ARG A 9 17.45 -5.42 -58.27
CA ARG A 9 17.68 -4.65 -57.04
C ARG A 9 16.31 -4.35 -56.41
N VAL A 10 16.13 -4.62 -55.12
CA VAL A 10 15.12 -3.94 -54.30
C VAL A 10 15.73 -3.63 -52.93
N LEU A 11 15.97 -2.34 -52.72
CA LEU A 11 16.12 -1.69 -51.43
C LEU A 11 14.78 -1.79 -50.67
N ALA A 12 14.80 -2.29 -49.45
CA ALA A 12 13.70 -2.11 -48.51
C ALA A 12 14.28 -1.84 -47.11
N ALA A 13 14.51 -0.55 -46.86
CA ALA A 13 14.64 0.02 -45.54
C ALA A 13 13.23 0.11 -44.93
N LEU A 14 12.93 -0.69 -43.91
CA LEU A 14 11.88 -0.46 -42.92
C LEU A 14 12.53 -0.85 -41.58
N GLY A 15 12.92 0.10 -40.74
CA GLY A 15 11.99 0.95 -40.02
C GLY A 15 11.73 0.36 -38.63
N LEU A 16 12.80 0.01 -37.88
CA LEU A 16 12.70 -0.29 -36.46
C LEU A 16 12.59 1.04 -35.69
N THR A 17 11.38 1.61 -35.66
CA THR A 17 11.03 2.59 -34.64
C THR A 17 10.77 1.82 -33.35
N LEU A 18 11.83 1.46 -32.63
CA LEU A 18 11.76 1.16 -31.21
C LEU A 18 11.31 2.44 -30.52
N GLY A 19 10.01 2.52 -30.23
CA GLY A 19 9.46 3.50 -29.31
C GLY A 19 10.11 3.30 -27.95
N LEU A 20 11.18 4.05 -27.71
CA LEU A 20 11.63 4.45 -26.37
C LEU A 20 10.53 5.33 -25.77
N ALA A 21 9.40 4.72 -25.41
CA ALA A 21 8.53 5.29 -24.41
C ALA A 21 9.37 5.29 -23.13
N GLY A 22 10.05 6.41 -22.88
CA GLY A 22 10.74 6.64 -21.64
C GLY A 22 9.74 6.42 -20.52
N CYS A 23 9.87 5.29 -19.82
CA CYS A 23 9.29 5.11 -18.50
C CYS A 23 9.94 6.18 -17.62
N LYS A 24 9.40 7.41 -17.65
CA LYS A 24 9.71 8.41 -16.63
C LYS A 24 9.30 7.74 -15.33
N GLU A 25 10.28 7.45 -14.47
CA GLU A 25 10.02 6.99 -13.12
C GLU A 25 9.04 7.97 -12.49
N ARG A 26 7.87 7.44 -12.13
CA ARG A 26 6.83 8.22 -11.50
C ARG A 26 7.35 8.66 -10.12
N PRO A 27 7.19 9.93 -9.72
CA PRO A 27 7.60 10.35 -8.39
C PRO A 27 6.91 9.52 -7.30
N PRO A 28 7.59 9.19 -6.18
CA PRO A 28 6.99 8.40 -5.12
C PRO A 28 5.67 9.00 -4.60
N GLY A 29 4.66 8.14 -4.43
CA GLY A 29 3.34 8.54 -3.96
C GLY A 29 2.48 9.28 -4.99
N VAL A 30 2.91 9.40 -6.25
CA VAL A 30 2.05 9.88 -7.35
C VAL A 30 1.39 8.68 -8.01
N TYR A 31 0.15 8.82 -8.46
CA TYR A 31 -0.64 7.78 -9.12
C TYR A 31 -1.42 8.35 -10.30
N ASP A 32 -1.60 7.54 -11.36
CA ASP A 32 -2.29 7.92 -12.61
C ASP A 32 -3.81 7.76 -12.47
N VAL A 33 -4.37 8.41 -11.46
CA VAL A 33 -5.81 8.54 -11.20
C VAL A 33 -6.12 9.98 -10.78
N SER A 34 -7.31 10.47 -11.10
CA SER A 34 -7.77 11.78 -10.62
C SER A 34 -8.00 11.76 -9.10
N VAL A 35 -8.01 12.94 -8.47
CA VAL A 35 -8.19 13.05 -7.02
C VAL A 35 -9.52 12.44 -6.58
N SER A 36 -10.61 12.69 -7.32
CA SER A 36 -11.93 12.15 -6.99
C SER A 36 -12.01 10.63 -7.16
N GLU A 37 -11.29 10.06 -8.14
CA GLU A 37 -11.16 8.60 -8.28
C GLU A 37 -10.35 8.02 -7.12
N ALA A 38 -9.21 8.63 -6.78
CA ALA A 38 -8.37 8.20 -5.67
C ALA A 38 -9.15 8.23 -4.35
N TYR A 39 -9.85 9.33 -4.07
CA TYR A 39 -10.70 9.48 -2.89
C TYR A 39 -11.74 8.37 -2.80
N ARG A 40 -12.49 8.11 -3.88
CA ARG A 40 -13.54 7.09 -3.90
C ARG A 40 -12.98 5.70 -3.61
N ARG A 41 -11.87 5.32 -4.26
CA ARG A 41 -11.24 4.00 -4.07
C ARG A 41 -10.70 3.83 -2.65
N LEU A 42 -10.01 4.84 -2.14
CA LEU A 42 -9.43 4.78 -0.80
C LEU A 42 -10.50 4.77 0.30
N LEU A 43 -11.56 5.57 0.15
CA LEU A 43 -12.65 5.63 1.14
C LEU A 43 -13.44 4.32 1.22
N ALA A 44 -13.57 3.59 0.11
CA ALA A 44 -14.26 2.32 0.06
C ALA A 44 -13.50 1.17 0.75
N ASP A 45 -12.19 1.34 0.98
CA ASP A 45 -11.31 0.29 1.47
C ASP A 45 -11.12 0.33 3.00
N LYS A 46 -11.02 -0.85 3.61
CA LYS A 46 -10.82 -1.04 5.07
C LYS A 46 -9.43 -1.58 5.43
N LEU A 47 -8.46 -1.42 4.52
CA LEU A 47 -7.09 -1.89 4.61
C LEU A 47 -6.97 -3.39 4.89
N VAL A 48 -7.84 -4.21 4.29
CA VAL A 48 -8.05 -5.61 4.68
C VAL A 48 -6.78 -6.45 4.54
N ASP A 49 -6.07 -6.34 3.40
CA ASP A 49 -4.86 -7.14 3.18
C ASP A 49 -3.70 -6.71 4.09
N MET A 50 -3.53 -5.40 4.29
CA MET A 50 -2.59 -4.85 5.28
C MET A 50 -2.90 -5.36 6.69
N VAL A 51 -4.17 -5.32 7.12
CA VAL A 51 -4.59 -5.82 8.43
C VAL A 51 -4.28 -7.30 8.54
N TYR A 52 -4.62 -8.11 7.54
CA TYR A 52 -4.32 -9.54 7.53
C TYR A 52 -2.80 -9.80 7.64
N ALA A 53 -2.00 -9.07 6.86
CA ALA A 53 -0.56 -9.23 6.82
C ALA A 53 0.14 -8.81 8.14
N LYS A 54 -0.40 -7.79 8.83
CA LYS A 54 0.28 -7.19 9.98
C LYS A 54 -0.41 -7.40 11.32
N GLN A 55 -1.65 -7.85 11.43
CA GLN A 55 -2.31 -8.05 12.73
C GLN A 55 -1.54 -9.08 13.58
N CYS A 56 -1.38 -8.80 14.88
CA CYS A 56 -0.58 -9.63 15.78
C CYS A 56 -1.34 -10.70 16.57
N GLY A 57 -2.65 -10.58 16.71
CA GLY A 57 -3.44 -11.56 17.48
C GLY A 57 -4.64 -10.94 18.17
N ILE A 58 -4.59 -9.63 18.43
CA ILE A 58 -5.76 -8.86 18.85
C ILE A 58 -6.56 -8.48 17.61
N LEU A 59 -7.87 -8.73 17.64
CA LEU A 59 -8.76 -8.33 16.55
C LEU A 59 -8.78 -6.79 16.45
N VAL A 60 -8.65 -6.29 15.22
CA VAL A 60 -8.78 -4.88 14.90
C VAL A 60 -9.94 -4.62 13.93
N HIS A 61 -10.55 -3.46 14.05
CA HIS A 61 -11.59 -2.97 13.16
C HIS A 61 -11.15 -1.64 12.55
N VAL A 62 -11.30 -1.51 11.22
CA VAL A 62 -10.94 -0.30 10.49
C VAL A 62 -12.20 0.42 10.03
N THR A 63 -12.29 1.70 10.37
CA THR A 63 -13.36 2.59 9.93
C THR A 63 -12.77 3.71 9.07
N PRO A 64 -13.03 3.73 7.75
CA PRO A 64 -12.63 4.84 6.90
C PRO A 64 -13.55 6.05 7.13
N ALA A 65 -12.97 7.23 7.10
CA ALA A 65 -13.65 8.52 7.14
C ALA A 65 -12.98 9.46 6.13
N GLY A 66 -13.74 10.31 5.45
CA GLY A 66 -13.23 11.13 4.36
C GLY A 66 -13.58 12.60 4.49
N MET A 67 -12.72 13.45 3.93
CA MET A 67 -13.07 14.80 3.49
C MET A 67 -12.96 14.79 1.97
N LEU A 68 -14.10 15.04 1.30
CA LEU A 68 -14.25 14.90 -0.14
C LEU A 68 -13.06 15.52 -0.90
N ASP A 69 -12.42 14.69 -1.73
CA ASP A 69 -11.30 15.05 -2.61
C ASP A 69 -10.10 15.70 -1.91
N ARG A 70 -9.96 15.51 -0.59
CA ARG A 70 -8.87 16.09 0.20
C ARG A 70 -8.13 15.05 1.03
N GLN A 71 -8.86 14.20 1.75
CA GLN A 71 -8.22 13.18 2.58
C GLN A 71 -9.12 11.99 2.87
N VAL A 72 -8.48 10.85 3.14
CA VAL A 72 -9.10 9.67 3.73
C VAL A 72 -8.32 9.29 4.98
N THR A 73 -9.02 9.09 6.08
CA THR A 73 -8.47 8.66 7.36
C THR A 73 -9.05 7.29 7.73
N TRP A 74 -8.18 6.33 7.98
CA TRP A 74 -8.56 5.01 8.50
C TRP A 74 -8.28 4.97 9.99
N LYS A 75 -9.34 4.92 10.80
CA LYS A 75 -9.22 4.77 12.25
C LYS A 75 -9.26 3.29 12.60
N VAL A 76 -8.21 2.81 13.26
CA VAL A 76 -8.13 1.42 13.69
C VAL A 76 -8.49 1.34 15.17
N HIS A 77 -9.48 0.50 15.48
CA HIS A 77 -9.92 0.25 16.84
C HIS A 77 -9.66 -1.21 17.23
N SER A 78 -9.40 -1.41 18.51
CA SER A 78 -9.42 -2.73 19.13
C SER A 78 -10.07 -2.64 20.51
N SER A 79 -10.99 -3.56 20.81
CA SER A 79 -11.74 -3.57 22.08
C SER A 79 -12.34 -2.21 22.44
N GLY A 80 -12.88 -1.49 21.45
CA GLY A 80 -13.50 -0.16 21.63
C GLY A 80 -12.53 1.01 21.77
N ARG A 81 -11.21 0.78 21.74
CA ARG A 81 -10.18 1.82 21.86
C ARG A 81 -9.49 2.04 20.51
N GLU A 82 -9.27 3.29 20.13
CA GLU A 82 -8.44 3.61 18.97
C GLU A 82 -6.98 3.22 19.27
N VAL A 83 -6.38 2.41 18.40
CA VAL A 83 -5.00 1.91 18.58
C VAL A 83 -4.00 2.56 17.63
N VAL A 84 -4.46 3.06 16.48
CA VAL A 84 -3.71 3.88 15.53
C VAL A 84 -4.68 4.45 14.49
N GLN A 85 -4.31 5.54 13.84
CA GLN A 85 -5.00 6.02 12.64
C GLN A 85 -4.00 6.29 11.52
N PHE A 86 -4.44 6.20 10.26
CA PHE A 86 -3.64 6.56 9.09
C PHE A 86 -4.40 7.59 8.29
N THR A 87 -3.71 8.62 7.79
CA THR A 87 -4.34 9.63 6.92
C THR A 87 -3.60 9.71 5.59
N ALA A 88 -4.33 9.48 4.51
CA ALA A 88 -3.91 9.79 3.16
C ALA A 88 -4.39 11.21 2.80
N LEU A 89 -3.44 12.12 2.57
CA LEU A 89 -3.72 13.45 2.02
C LEU A 89 -3.60 13.39 0.50
N LEU A 90 -4.60 13.92 -0.19
CA LEU A 90 -4.70 13.89 -1.65
C LEU A 90 -4.45 15.29 -2.20
N SER A 91 -3.59 15.38 -3.20
CA SER A 91 -3.31 16.63 -3.92
C SER A 91 -3.21 16.36 -5.41
N ALA A 92 -3.78 17.25 -6.22
CA ALA A 92 -3.68 17.13 -7.66
C ALA A 92 -2.26 17.47 -8.13
N VAL A 93 -1.69 16.61 -8.98
CA VAL A 93 -0.47 16.90 -9.76
C VAL A 93 -0.84 17.31 -11.18
N GLY A 94 -1.96 16.78 -11.68
CA GLY A 94 -2.59 17.14 -12.95
C GLY A 94 -4.01 16.56 -13.00
N GLU A 95 -4.75 16.76 -14.10
CA GLU A 95 -6.15 16.34 -14.22
C GLU A 95 -6.38 14.84 -13.95
N LYS A 96 -5.39 14.00 -14.29
CA LYS A 96 -5.43 12.54 -14.13
C LYS A 96 -4.32 12.01 -13.21
N GLN A 97 -3.72 12.87 -12.40
CA GLN A 97 -2.63 12.49 -11.52
C GLN A 97 -2.82 13.04 -10.11
N THR A 98 -2.69 12.15 -9.14
CA THR A 98 -2.85 12.46 -7.72
C THR A 98 -1.59 12.10 -6.97
N LYS A 99 -1.10 13.03 -6.14
CA LYS A 99 -0.09 12.75 -5.13
C LYS A 99 -0.79 12.42 -3.81
N VAL A 100 -0.33 11.34 -3.19
CA VAL A 100 -0.79 10.87 -1.88
C VAL A 100 0.35 10.94 -0.87
N GLU A 101 0.12 11.69 0.20
CA GLU A 101 1.01 11.73 1.37
C GLU A 101 0.37 10.93 2.51
N ILE A 102 1.10 9.95 3.04
CA ILE A 102 0.63 9.12 4.17
C ILE A 102 1.19 9.66 5.48
N ARG A 103 0.29 10.13 6.35
CA ARG A 103 0.58 10.53 7.72
C ARG A 103 0.23 9.41 8.69
N VAL A 104 1.21 9.08 9.52
CA VAL A 104 1.08 8.20 10.68
C VAL A 104 1.25 9.10 11.92
N PRO A 105 0.39 8.97 12.94
CA PRO A 105 0.50 9.78 14.14
C PRO A 105 1.84 9.55 14.84
N PRO A 106 2.37 10.57 15.52
CA PRO A 106 3.53 10.40 16.36
C PRO A 106 3.18 9.48 17.53
N ALA A 107 4.15 8.70 17.98
CA ALA A 107 3.99 7.86 19.14
C ALA A 107 4.52 8.54 20.43
N PRO A 108 4.10 8.12 21.63
CA PRO A 108 4.45 8.80 22.88
C PRO A 108 5.95 8.92 23.14
N GLY A 109 6.76 7.95 22.69
CA GLY A 109 8.21 7.96 22.82
C GLY A 109 8.95 8.70 21.70
N GLY A 110 8.24 9.44 20.84
CA GLY A 110 8.78 9.97 19.58
C GLY A 110 8.72 8.93 18.45
N GLY A 111 9.04 9.37 17.23
CA GLY A 111 8.84 8.54 16.04
C GLY A 111 7.37 8.34 15.69
N GLU A 112 7.10 7.42 14.76
CA GLU A 112 5.74 7.13 14.32
C GLU A 112 5.16 5.95 15.09
N MET A 113 3.84 5.94 15.26
CA MET A 113 3.17 4.75 15.78
C MET A 113 3.50 3.52 14.94
N TYR A 114 3.96 2.47 15.60
CA TYR A 114 4.35 1.21 14.97
C TYR A 114 5.48 1.34 13.93
N ASP A 115 6.48 2.19 14.15
CA ASP A 115 7.67 2.30 13.29
C ASP A 115 8.73 1.20 13.51
N GLY A 116 8.55 0.38 14.55
CA GLY A 116 9.48 -0.70 14.91
C GLY A 116 10.56 -0.30 15.90
N SER A 117 10.56 0.96 16.38
CA SER A 117 11.47 1.43 17.44
C SER A 117 10.89 1.23 18.84
N GLN A 118 9.58 1.02 18.95
CA GLN A 118 8.86 0.98 20.22
C GLN A 118 8.46 -0.43 20.61
N PHE A 119 8.52 -0.72 21.90
CA PHE A 119 7.94 -1.94 22.45
C PHE A 119 6.48 -1.71 22.83
N TYR A 120 5.59 -2.51 22.25
CA TYR A 120 4.20 -2.59 22.67
C TYR A 120 4.02 -3.90 23.43
N LYS A 121 3.58 -3.84 24.69
CA LYS A 121 3.31 -5.04 25.52
C LYS A 121 2.30 -5.97 24.85
N ARG A 122 1.31 -5.38 24.17
CA ARG A 122 0.22 -6.06 23.45
C ARG A 122 0.03 -5.36 22.10
N PRO A 123 0.88 -5.64 21.11
CA PRO A 123 0.81 -4.95 19.82
C PRO A 123 -0.48 -5.34 19.10
N ALA A 124 -1.22 -4.38 18.57
CA ALA A 124 -2.31 -4.68 17.63
C ALA A 124 -1.75 -5.14 16.28
N PHE A 125 -0.59 -4.58 15.90
CA PHE A 125 0.09 -4.85 14.64
C PHE A 125 1.57 -5.14 14.80
N ASN A 126 2.09 -5.89 13.84
CA ASN A 126 3.49 -6.25 13.71
C ASN A 126 4.22 -5.11 13.02
N GLN A 127 5.20 -4.55 13.69
CA GLN A 127 5.94 -3.40 13.18
C GLN A 127 6.94 -3.80 12.09
N PRO A 128 7.23 -2.94 11.10
CA PRO A 128 6.70 -1.58 10.92
C PRO A 128 5.40 -1.53 10.11
N LEU A 129 4.54 -0.54 10.38
CA LEU A 129 3.26 -0.36 9.66
C LEU A 129 3.35 0.52 8.41
N ARG A 130 4.21 1.54 8.39
CA ARG A 130 4.29 2.48 7.26
C ARG A 130 4.43 1.79 5.88
N PRO A 131 5.34 0.81 5.70
CA PRO A 131 5.45 0.12 4.41
C PRO A 131 4.15 -0.60 4.01
N ALA A 132 3.42 -1.14 4.98
CA ALA A 132 2.18 -1.86 4.72
C ALA A 132 1.04 -0.93 4.32
N VAL A 133 0.91 0.23 4.98
CA VAL A 133 -0.10 1.24 4.60
C VAL A 133 0.22 1.80 3.21
N GLN A 134 1.48 2.11 2.94
CA GLN A 134 1.92 2.61 1.63
C GLN A 134 1.64 1.60 0.51
N GLU A 135 1.92 0.33 0.75
CA GLU A 135 1.68 -0.74 -0.21
C GLU A 135 0.19 -0.98 -0.45
N GLN A 136 -0.65 -0.95 0.60
CA GLN A 136 -2.10 -1.05 0.43
C GLN A 136 -2.66 0.12 -0.38
N VAL A 137 -2.24 1.34 -0.08
CA VAL A 137 -2.64 2.54 -0.83
C VAL A 137 -2.22 2.42 -2.29
N ALA A 138 -0.99 1.98 -2.55
CA ALA A 138 -0.52 1.77 -3.90
C ALA A 138 -1.33 0.69 -4.63
N ALA A 139 -1.58 -0.45 -3.98
CA ALA A 139 -2.37 -1.54 -4.54
C ALA A 139 -3.78 -1.11 -4.93
N ILE A 140 -4.47 -0.36 -4.06
CA ILE A 140 -5.81 0.18 -4.31
C ILE A 140 -5.81 1.12 -5.53
N LEU A 141 -4.86 2.08 -5.57
CA LEU A 141 -4.84 3.10 -6.61
C LEU A 141 -4.37 2.56 -7.96
N GLU A 142 -3.46 1.59 -7.95
CA GLU A 142 -2.96 0.91 -9.15
C GLU A 142 -3.86 -0.24 -9.61
N GLY A 143 -4.92 -0.57 -8.86
CA GLY A 143 -5.86 -1.63 -9.21
C GLY A 143 -5.22 -3.03 -9.21
N ARG A 144 -4.19 -3.23 -8.39
CA ARG A 144 -3.45 -4.50 -8.28
C ARG A 144 -3.64 -5.12 -6.90
N LYS A 145 -3.19 -6.36 -6.75
CA LYS A 145 -3.17 -7.03 -5.44
C LYS A 145 -2.08 -6.44 -4.54
N PHE A 146 -2.34 -6.46 -3.24
CA PHE A 146 -1.36 -6.17 -2.20
C PHE A 146 -0.18 -7.14 -2.28
N ASP A 147 1.04 -6.62 -2.27
CA ASP A 147 2.27 -7.39 -2.34
C ASP A 147 2.94 -7.47 -0.96
N VAL A 148 2.76 -8.62 -0.30
CA VAL A 148 3.32 -8.87 1.04
C VAL A 148 4.85 -8.84 1.07
N GLN A 149 5.52 -9.06 -0.08
CA GLN A 149 6.98 -9.02 -0.12
C GLN A 149 7.52 -7.60 0.03
N ARG A 150 6.74 -6.58 -0.37
CA ARG A 150 7.12 -5.16 -0.28
C ARG A 150 7.05 -4.59 1.12
N VAL A 151 6.34 -5.26 2.04
CA VAL A 151 6.09 -4.73 3.39
C VAL A 151 7.02 -5.31 4.45
N GLY A 152 7.87 -6.26 4.05
CA GLY A 152 8.88 -6.90 4.88
C GLY A 152 8.33 -7.76 6.03
N PRO A 153 9.20 -8.57 6.66
CA PRO A 153 8.85 -9.30 7.86
C PRO A 153 8.58 -8.33 9.00
N GLY A 154 7.71 -8.73 9.92
CA GLY A 154 7.51 -7.98 11.14
C GLY A 154 8.60 -8.25 12.18
N LYS A 155 8.83 -7.30 13.08
CA LYS A 155 9.95 -7.33 14.05
C LYS A 155 9.54 -7.74 15.47
N ASP A 156 8.25 -7.78 15.78
CA ASP A 156 7.77 -8.00 17.14
C ASP A 156 7.72 -9.50 17.50
N LYS A 157 8.60 -9.95 18.40
CA LYS A 157 8.59 -11.35 18.88
C LYS A 157 7.28 -11.72 19.61
N VAL A 158 6.67 -10.76 20.31
CA VAL A 158 5.37 -10.93 20.97
C VAL A 158 4.29 -11.24 19.94
N CYS A 159 4.35 -10.57 18.80
CA CYS A 159 3.45 -10.80 17.68
C CYS A 159 3.56 -12.21 17.11
N SER A 160 4.77 -12.76 17.05
CA SER A 160 5.00 -14.14 16.58
C SER A 160 4.24 -15.16 17.45
N VAL A 161 4.23 -14.95 18.77
CA VAL A 161 3.52 -15.81 19.73
C VAL A 161 2.01 -15.60 19.67
N GLN A 162 1.56 -14.34 19.62
CA GLN A 162 0.14 -14.01 19.60
C GLN A 162 -0.54 -14.42 18.28
N ARG A 163 0.17 -14.34 17.14
CA ARG A 163 -0.34 -14.82 15.84
C ARG A 163 -0.51 -16.32 15.84
N GLY A 164 0.44 -17.07 16.43
CA GLY A 164 0.28 -18.50 16.63
C GLY A 164 -0.98 -18.84 17.43
N GLY A 165 -1.32 -18.05 18.45
CA GLY A 165 -2.58 -18.20 19.18
C GLY A 165 -3.83 -17.94 18.33
N LEU A 166 -3.82 -16.89 17.50
CA LEU A 166 -4.94 -16.55 16.60
C LEU A 166 -5.13 -17.60 15.49
N GLU A 167 -4.04 -18.10 14.91
CA GLU A 167 -4.04 -19.17 13.90
C GLU A 167 -4.52 -20.51 14.49
N MET A 168 -4.36 -20.71 15.80
CA MET A 168 -4.93 -21.82 16.57
C MET A 168 -6.34 -21.55 17.14
N GLY A 169 -6.98 -20.43 16.79
CA GLY A 169 -8.35 -20.09 17.20
C GLY A 169 -8.50 -19.51 18.61
N ARG A 170 -7.42 -19.02 19.25
CA ARG A 170 -7.47 -18.34 20.56
C ARG A 170 -7.42 -16.81 20.38
N PRO A 171 -8.53 -16.08 20.61
CA PRO A 171 -8.51 -14.63 20.57
C PRO A 171 -7.83 -14.06 21.83
N PHE A 172 -7.06 -12.98 21.67
CA PHE A 172 -6.53 -12.17 22.77
C PHE A 172 -7.28 -10.85 22.85
N ARG A 173 -7.71 -10.42 24.04
CA ARG A 173 -8.25 -9.06 24.26
C ARG A 173 -7.12 -8.06 24.53
N VAL A 174 -7.44 -6.77 24.39
CA VAL A 174 -6.52 -5.68 24.78
C VAL A 174 -6.17 -5.75 26.26
N ASP A 175 -7.08 -6.27 27.10
CA ASP A 175 -6.93 -6.37 28.56
C ASP A 175 -6.41 -7.74 29.06
N ASP A 176 -6.38 -8.79 28.24
CA ASP A 176 -5.93 -10.17 28.58
C ASP A 176 -4.41 -10.36 28.60
#